data_AF-A0AAU3J5H9-F1
#
_entry.id   AF-A0AAU3J5H9-F1
#
_cell.length_a   1.000
_cell.length_b   1.000
_cell.length_c   1.000
_cell.angle_alpha   90.00
_cell.angle_beta   90.00
_cell.angle_gamma   90.00
#
_symmetry.space_group_name_H-M   'P 1'
#
loop_
_entity.id
_entity.type
_entity.pdbx_description
1 polymer ?
#
loop_
_entity_poly.entity_id
_entity_poly.type
_entity_poly.pdbx_seq_one_letter_code
_entity_poly.pdbx_strand_id
1 'polypeptide(L)'
;MSTASDTPVLDTLAAMTVDSIERCGLAPDVLLLTRIAALAASDAPPISYAAHIDPALKTGMTAEQLQDVLVAIAPIVGTARVMTAAGNIATALGVAIAVADTEINAQG
;
A
#
# COMPACT_ATOMS: atom_id res chain seq x y z
N MET A 1 -20.11 29.93 -14.17
CA MET A 1 -20.20 29.64 -12.72
C MET A 1 -19.84 28.17 -12.58
N SER A 2 -18.60 27.84 -12.21
CA SER A 2 -18.23 26.44 -12.00
C SER A 2 -19.05 25.92 -10.84
N THR A 3 -19.91 24.94 -11.08
CA THR A 3 -20.58 24.21 -10.00
C THR A 3 -19.48 23.51 -9.21
N ALA A 4 -19.30 23.90 -7.95
CA ALA A 4 -18.39 23.19 -7.06
C ALA A 4 -18.82 21.72 -7.02
N SER A 5 -17.86 20.80 -7.19
CA SER A 5 -18.12 19.37 -7.06
C SER A 5 -18.62 19.05 -5.65
N ASP A 6 -19.41 18.00 -5.51
CA ASP A 6 -19.84 17.51 -4.19
C ASP A 6 -18.67 16.85 -3.41
N THR A 7 -17.58 16.50 -4.09
CA THR A 7 -16.41 15.80 -3.51
C THR A 7 -15.08 16.46 -3.86
N PRO A 8 -14.88 17.77 -3.57
CA PRO A 8 -13.73 18.53 -4.09
C PRO A 8 -12.37 17.97 -3.66
N VAL A 9 -12.31 17.35 -2.47
CA VAL A 9 -11.09 16.68 -1.99
C VAL A 9 -10.79 15.41 -2.79
N LEU A 10 -11.78 14.54 -3.00
CA LEU A 10 -11.59 13.30 -3.76
C LEU A 10 -11.30 13.60 -5.23
N ASP A 11 -11.97 14.59 -5.81
CA ASP A 11 -11.74 15.02 -7.19
C ASP A 11 -10.31 15.51 -7.38
N THR A 12 -9.80 16.30 -6.42
CA THR A 12 -8.40 16.74 -6.42
C THR A 12 -7.44 15.56 -6.32
N LEU A 13 -7.67 14.62 -5.39
CA LEU A 13 -6.82 13.45 -5.22
C LEU A 13 -6.87 12.51 -6.43
N ALA A 14 -8.03 12.36 -7.07
CA ALA A 14 -8.21 11.59 -8.29
C ALA A 14 -7.43 12.23 -9.44
N ALA A 15 -7.52 13.55 -9.63
CA ALA A 15 -6.74 14.27 -10.63
C ALA A 15 -5.23 14.12 -10.38
N MET A 16 -4.76 14.29 -9.14
CA MET A 16 -3.36 14.05 -8.77
C MET A 16 -2.91 12.62 -9.08
N THR A 17 -3.78 11.64 -8.82
CA THR A 17 -3.49 10.22 -9.10
C THR A 17 -3.36 9.97 -10.60
N VAL A 18 -4.30 10.49 -11.41
CA VAL A 18 -4.28 10.38 -12.87
C VAL A 18 -3.02 11.05 -13.44
N ASP A 19 -2.78 12.32 -13.10
CA ASP A 19 -1.60 13.07 -13.54
C ASP A 19 -0.30 12.32 -13.21
N SER A 20 -0.20 11.72 -12.02
CA SER A 20 0.98 10.97 -11.63
C SER A 20 1.16 9.65 -12.41
N ILE A 21 0.07 8.99 -12.86
CA ILE A 21 0.17 7.81 -13.73
C ILE A 21 0.66 8.24 -15.12
N GLU A 22 0.09 9.30 -15.68
CA GLU A 22 0.43 9.77 -17.03
C GLU A 22 1.87 10.29 -17.14
N ARG A 23 2.37 10.90 -16.07
CA ARG A 23 3.72 11.50 -16.05
C ARG A 23 4.82 10.52 -15.59
N CYS A 24 4.47 9.38 -15.00
CA CYS A 24 5.45 8.42 -14.49
C CYS A 24 5.86 7.43 -15.58
N GLY A 25 7.17 7.35 -15.85
CA GLY A 25 7.74 6.41 -16.82
C GLY A 25 8.06 5.01 -16.25
N LEU A 26 7.66 4.70 -15.02
CA LEU A 26 7.85 3.36 -14.45
C LEU A 26 6.92 2.35 -15.13
N ALA A 27 7.37 1.11 -15.23
CA ALA A 27 6.47 0.03 -15.60
C ALA A 27 5.29 -0.06 -14.60
N PRO A 28 4.08 -0.43 -15.04
CA PRO A 28 2.88 -0.35 -14.21
C PRO A 28 2.98 -1.11 -12.87
N ASP A 29 3.60 -2.29 -12.89
CA ASP A 29 3.89 -3.11 -11.71
C ASP A 29 4.85 -2.39 -10.75
N VAL A 30 5.94 -1.81 -11.27
CA VAL A 30 6.91 -1.06 -10.47
C VAL A 30 6.29 0.20 -9.87
N LEU A 31 5.47 0.94 -10.64
CA LEU A 31 4.73 2.10 -10.14
C LEU A 31 3.87 1.73 -8.94
N LEU A 32 3.13 0.64 -9.06
CA LEU A 32 2.24 0.19 -8.01
C LEU A 32 3.00 -0.25 -6.75
N LEU A 33 4.02 -1.10 -6.89
CA LEU A 33 4.84 -1.54 -5.75
C LEU A 33 5.48 -0.35 -5.04
N THR A 34 5.90 0.67 -5.80
CA THR A 34 6.43 1.93 -5.26
C THR A 34 5.37 2.70 -4.46
N ARG A 35 4.12 2.75 -4.93
CA ARG A 35 3.03 3.37 -4.18
C ARG A 35 2.71 2.61 -2.89
N ILE A 36 2.70 1.28 -2.91
CA ILE A 36 2.53 0.46 -1.70
C ILE A 36 3.66 0.73 -0.70
N ALA A 37 4.91 0.79 -1.15
CA ALA A 37 6.05 1.14 -0.31
C ALA A 37 5.88 2.52 0.35
N ALA A 38 5.41 3.52 -0.41
CA ALA A 38 5.14 4.85 0.10
C ALA A 38 4.00 4.88 1.13
N LEU A 39 2.93 4.11 0.92
CA LEU A 39 1.83 3.95 1.88
C LEU A 39 2.33 3.34 3.20
N ALA A 40 3.18 2.30 3.11
CA ALA A 40 3.80 1.68 4.27
C ALA A 40 4.69 2.65 5.06
N ALA A 41 5.53 3.41 4.36
CA ALA A 41 6.36 4.44 4.99
C ALA A 41 5.52 5.55 5.68
N SER A 42 4.37 5.89 5.09
CA SER A 42 3.47 6.96 5.52
C SER A 42 2.47 6.57 6.60
N ASP A 43 2.45 5.31 7.05
CA ASP A 43 1.43 4.80 7.99
C ASP A 43 0.00 4.85 7.47
N ALA A 44 -0.19 4.61 6.19
CA ALA A 44 -1.50 4.79 5.58
C ALA A 44 -2.56 3.86 6.22
N PRO A 45 -3.83 4.30 6.32
CA PRO A 45 -4.92 3.44 6.79
C PRO A 45 -5.26 2.35 5.76
N PRO A 46 -5.92 1.24 6.17
CA PRO A 46 -6.25 0.10 5.30
C PRO A 46 -6.92 0.48 3.96
N ILE A 47 -7.86 1.44 4.00
CA ILE A 47 -8.59 1.88 2.79
C ILE A 47 -7.66 2.44 1.70
N SER A 48 -6.50 3.00 2.09
CA SER A 48 -5.53 3.52 1.14
C SER A 48 -4.82 2.40 0.37
N TYR A 49 -4.62 1.24 1.00
CA TYR A 49 -4.07 0.06 0.32
C TYR A 49 -5.12 -0.57 -0.61
N ALA A 50 -6.37 -0.70 -0.15
CA ALA A 50 -7.46 -1.25 -0.97
C ALA A 50 -7.64 -0.48 -2.29
N ALA A 51 -7.53 0.85 -2.26
CA ALA A 51 -7.61 1.71 -3.44
C ALA A 51 -6.55 1.39 -4.52
N HIS A 52 -5.47 0.69 -4.16
CA HIS A 52 -4.36 0.35 -5.06
C HIS A 52 -4.26 -1.15 -5.36
N ILE A 53 -4.55 -2.02 -4.38
CA ILE A 53 -4.31 -3.46 -4.48
C ILE A 53 -5.42 -4.19 -5.27
N ASP A 54 -6.68 -3.82 -5.10
CA ASP A 54 -7.80 -4.51 -5.77
C ASP A 54 -7.72 -4.47 -7.31
N PRO A 55 -7.40 -3.33 -7.95
CA PRO A 55 -7.17 -3.29 -9.40
C PRO A 55 -5.93 -4.10 -9.81
N ALA A 56 -4.91 -4.14 -8.94
CA ALA A 56 -3.63 -4.74 -9.25
C ALA A 56 -3.59 -6.25 -9.23
N LEU A 57 -4.31 -6.87 -8.30
CA LEU A 57 -4.47 -8.32 -8.27
C LEU A 57 -5.13 -8.82 -9.56
N LYS A 58 -6.07 -8.03 -10.13
CA LYS A 58 -6.71 -8.33 -11.41
C LYS A 58 -5.76 -8.25 -12.61
N THR A 59 -4.62 -7.56 -12.45
CA THR A 59 -3.58 -7.43 -13.47
C THR A 59 -2.36 -8.32 -13.22
N GLY A 60 -2.43 -9.22 -12.24
CA GLY A 60 -1.41 -10.24 -11.99
C GLY A 60 -0.36 -9.89 -10.93
N MET A 61 -0.55 -8.82 -10.15
CA MET A 61 0.28 -8.61 -8.96
C MET A 61 -0.03 -9.72 -7.94
N THR A 62 0.98 -10.24 -7.25
CA THR A 62 0.81 -11.32 -6.27
C THR A 62 1.01 -10.85 -4.82
N ALA A 63 0.50 -11.65 -3.87
CA ALA A 63 0.70 -11.38 -2.44
C ALA A 63 2.17 -11.52 -2.02
N GLU A 64 2.95 -12.33 -2.73
CA GLU A 64 4.39 -12.48 -2.54
C GLU A 64 5.12 -11.18 -2.91
N GLN A 65 4.75 -10.53 -4.01
CA GLN A 65 5.35 -9.23 -4.38
C GLN A 65 5.07 -8.15 -3.33
N LEU A 66 3.90 -8.15 -2.69
CA LEU A 66 3.60 -7.24 -1.57
C LEU A 66 4.49 -7.53 -0.37
N GLN A 67 4.71 -8.81 -0.04
CA GLN A 67 5.63 -9.21 1.03
C GLN A 67 7.07 -8.81 0.71
N ASP A 68 7.52 -9.02 -0.53
CA ASP A 68 8.85 -8.63 -0.98
C ASP A 68 9.09 -7.12 -0.84
N VAL A 69 8.07 -6.29 -1.13
CA VAL A 69 8.15 -4.84 -0.88
C VAL A 69 8.35 -4.54 0.61
N LEU A 70 7.58 -5.17 1.49
CA LEU A 70 7.71 -4.97 2.94
C LEU A 70 9.09 -5.40 3.46
N VAL A 71 9.60 -6.54 2.97
CA VAL A 71 10.96 -7.02 3.27
C VAL A 71 12.01 -6.02 2.77
N ALA A 72 11.86 -5.52 1.55
CA ALA A 72 12.81 -4.59 0.94
C ALA A 72 12.89 -3.26 1.69
N ILE A 73 11.77 -2.72 2.16
CA ILE A 73 11.76 -1.42 2.86
C ILE A 73 11.99 -1.53 4.37
N ALA A 74 11.88 -2.73 4.96
CA ALA A 74 12.03 -2.94 6.39
C ALA A 74 13.25 -2.25 7.04
N PRO A 75 14.48 -2.32 6.49
CA PRO A 75 15.63 -1.63 7.09
C PRO A 75 15.55 -0.10 7.01
N ILE A 76 14.68 0.45 6.16
CA ILE A 76 14.54 1.90 5.94
C ILE A 76 13.45 2.49 6.82
N VAL A 77 12.29 1.81 6.93
CA VAL A 77 11.11 2.33 7.65
C VAL A 77 10.96 1.80 9.07
N GLY A 78 11.65 0.70 9.39
CA GLY A 78 11.66 0.08 10.72
C GLY A 78 10.51 -0.90 10.98
N THR A 79 10.71 -1.79 11.94
CA THR A 79 9.80 -2.92 12.24
C THR A 79 8.37 -2.48 12.54
N ALA A 80 8.19 -1.42 13.34
CA ALA A 80 6.84 -0.95 13.70
C ALA A 80 6.01 -0.57 12.46
N ARG A 81 6.61 0.16 11.51
CA ARG A 81 5.94 0.56 10.26
C ARG A 81 5.62 -0.64 9.38
N VAL A 82 6.54 -1.59 9.26
CA VAL A 82 6.34 -2.82 8.47
C VAL A 82 5.16 -3.62 9.02
N MET A 83 5.09 -3.80 10.34
CA MET A 83 4.03 -4.59 10.98
C MET A 83 2.66 -3.93 10.82
N THR A 84 2.58 -2.60 11.00
CA THR A 84 1.34 -1.85 10.75
C THR A 84 0.91 -1.96 9.29
N ALA A 85 1.85 -1.81 8.35
CA ALA A 85 1.54 -1.95 6.92
C ALA A 85 1.05 -3.35 6.56
N ALA A 86 1.69 -4.40 7.08
CA ALA A 86 1.26 -5.79 6.89
C ALA A 86 -0.18 -6.02 7.39
N GLY A 87 -0.51 -5.54 8.60
CA GLY A 87 -1.87 -5.63 9.14
C GLY A 87 -2.91 -4.83 8.34
N ASN A 88 -2.53 -3.65 7.83
CA ASN A 88 -3.43 -2.82 7.04
C ASN A 88 -3.67 -3.40 5.64
N ILE A 89 -2.65 -3.99 5.00
CA ILE A 89 -2.79 -4.71 3.74
C ILE A 89 -3.66 -5.96 3.94
N ALA A 90 -3.46 -6.69 5.03
CA ALA A 90 -4.26 -7.86 5.38
C ALA A 90 -5.75 -7.49 5.53
N THR A 91 -6.02 -6.41 6.26
CA THR A 91 -7.37 -5.86 6.44
C THR A 91 -7.98 -5.43 5.11
N ALA A 92 -7.20 -4.77 4.24
CA ALA A 92 -7.65 -4.33 2.92
C ALA A 92 -8.03 -5.51 2.00
N LEU A 93 -7.28 -6.61 2.08
CA LEU A 93 -7.51 -7.82 1.29
C LEU A 93 -8.60 -8.74 1.86
N GLY A 94 -9.03 -8.51 3.11
CA GLY A 94 -9.87 -9.47 3.84
C GLY A 94 -9.15 -10.79 4.14
N VAL A 95 -7.81 -10.79 4.16
CA VAL A 95 -6.96 -11.99 4.35
C VAL A 95 -5.89 -11.68 5.38
N ALA A 96 -5.67 -12.55 6.38
CA ALA A 96 -4.54 -12.41 7.28
C ALA A 96 -3.22 -12.65 6.53
N ILE A 97 -2.30 -11.66 6.51
CA ILE A 97 -0.92 -11.88 6.04
C ILE A 97 -0.19 -12.69 7.10
N ALA A 98 0.65 -13.64 6.68
CA ALA A 98 1.48 -14.44 7.56
C ALA A 98 2.53 -13.57 8.26
N VAL A 99 2.13 -12.97 9.37
CA VAL A 99 3.04 -12.42 10.36
C VAL A 99 3.42 -13.60 11.23
N ALA A 100 4.69 -14.01 11.21
CA ALA A 100 5.18 -14.94 12.21
C ALA A 100 5.01 -14.24 13.57
N ASP A 101 4.03 -14.67 14.35
CA ASP A 101 3.97 -14.33 15.77
C ASP A 101 5.30 -14.81 16.36
N THR A 102 6.22 -13.89 16.56
CA THR A 102 7.40 -14.16 17.37
C THR A 102 6.88 -14.28 18.80
N GLU A 103 6.46 -15.49 19.18
CA GLU A 103 6.41 -15.88 20.58
C GLU A 103 7.81 -15.60 21.14
N ILE A 104 7.92 -14.52 21.90
CA ILE A 104 9.09 -14.28 22.74
C ILE A 104 9.04 -15.37 23.81
N ASN A 105 9.63 -16.52 23.49
CA ASN A 105 10.03 -17.49 24.48
C ASN A 105 11.14 -16.84 25.31
N ALA A 106 10.73 -16.09 26.34
CA ALA A 106 11.59 -15.73 27.44
C ALA A 106 11.96 -17.01 28.20
N GLN A 107 13.02 -17.67 27.74
CA GLN A 107 13.75 -18.67 28.51
C GLN A 107 14.97 -17.98 29.11
N GLY A 108 14.91 -17.78 30.42
CA GLY A 108 15.94 -17.19 31.27
C GLY A 108 15.38 -16.82 32.63
#